data_AF-A0A926K360-F1
#
_entry.id   AF-A0A926K360-F1
#
_cell.length_a   1.000
_cell.length_b   1.000
_cell.length_c   1.000
_cell.angle_alpha   90.00
_cell.angle_beta   90.00
_cell.angle_gamma   90.00
#
_symmetry.space_group_name_H-M   'P 1'
#
loop_
_entity.id
_entity.type
_entity.pdbx_description
1 polymer ?
#
loop_
_entity_poly.entity_id
_entity_poly.type
_entity_poly.pdbx_seq_one_letter_code
_entity_poly.pdbx_strand_id
1 'polypeptide(L)'
;MTSSITPRTAAVLAGLAGAGADLLGGVELPTAPPGPPAGAPSEAERGADPERRLEAPTSALGEPVYGRLAGNEIQGNVVPGFNKDHQQFVFLRLGDLEPAREWLRWLAPRLSTMNEVLDFRRAFRAARLRLGVRDPGVMESGARELGLTATWTSVAFSCNAIESLVGDDQAARFGDESFRQGLAARSTYLGDPSDPANPGHRDHWLVGGPDTEADVVVTVAADDPDDLDAAVTAIVTTAGQHGLSLLLSQGGDNLPGGLSGHEHFGFKDGISQPGIRGARSTVAGDEITPRYLAADDPHAELFGKPGQPLVWPGQFLLGEPRQHPQDPRVAAPASSAFPEWARLGSYVVVRRLAQDVVGFWEWVGASAAQVGADPVAFASAFVGRWPSGAPVMRTPEADDPVLAGDDFASNHFLYQDDTRPSSLTPIPGYAGDTHAAAAADVLARVCPHAAHIRKVNPRDSATDFGAPADTLTRLMLRRGIPYGRPLASVADPSPELVEAERGLMFVAVMSSIEDQFEFVSRRWANSPDQPNVGGLDPLIGQSDRHGDRTRTVEWPREGGDVPLPVERDVVTPTGGGYFFAPPISAVDGILAGE
;
A
#
# COMPACT_ATOMS: atom_id res chain seq x y z
N MET A 1 2.26 0.58 -36.91
CA MET A 1 3.21 1.72 -37.00
C MET A 1 4.25 1.44 -35.94
N THR A 2 5.54 1.37 -36.28
CA THR A 2 6.59 1.22 -35.27
C THR A 2 6.55 2.44 -34.36
N SER A 3 6.16 2.27 -33.10
CA SER A 3 6.04 3.37 -32.13
C SER A 3 7.45 3.89 -31.84
N SER A 4 7.83 5.00 -32.47
CA SER A 4 9.10 5.67 -32.19
C SER A 4 8.89 6.67 -31.07
N ILE A 5 9.58 6.49 -29.93
CA ILE A 5 9.58 7.44 -28.82
C ILE A 5 10.09 8.80 -29.32
N THR A 6 9.41 9.89 -28.93
CA THR A 6 9.87 11.24 -29.32
C THR A 6 11.23 11.57 -28.68
N PRO A 7 12.10 12.37 -29.33
CA PRO A 7 13.40 12.74 -28.74
C PRO A 7 13.29 13.40 -27.36
N ARG A 8 12.21 14.14 -27.10
CA ARG A 8 11.93 14.76 -25.80
C ARG A 8 11.62 13.70 -24.74
N THR A 9 10.73 12.76 -25.05
CA THR A 9 10.38 11.65 -24.15
C THR A 9 11.61 10.79 -23.85
N ALA A 10 12.43 10.48 -24.86
CA ALA A 10 13.68 9.74 -24.68
C ALA A 10 14.65 10.47 -23.75
N ALA A 11 14.81 11.79 -23.91
CA ALA A 11 15.67 12.59 -23.05
C ALA A 11 15.21 12.61 -21.58
N VAL A 12 13.90 12.72 -21.34
CA VAL A 12 13.34 12.67 -19.98
C VAL A 12 13.54 11.28 -19.37
N LEU A 13 13.18 10.21 -20.09
CA LEU A 13 13.34 8.84 -19.60
C LEU A 13 14.80 8.50 -19.27
N ALA A 14 15.75 8.96 -20.09
CA ALA A 14 17.18 8.82 -19.83
C ALA A 14 17.63 9.62 -18.60
N GLY A 15 16.99 10.77 -18.34
CA GLY A 15 17.26 11.65 -17.21
C GLY A 15 16.65 11.21 -15.88
N LEU A 16 15.63 10.34 -15.88
CA LEU A 16 15.02 9.75 -14.68
C LEU A 16 15.91 8.70 -13.99
N ALA A 17 17.23 8.75 -14.21
CA ALA A 17 18.17 8.01 -13.40
C ALA A 17 18.01 8.50 -11.97
N GLY A 18 17.53 7.61 -11.08
CA GLY A 18 17.37 7.92 -9.67
C GLY A 18 18.64 8.59 -9.19
N ALA A 19 18.56 9.87 -8.83
CA ALA A 19 19.62 10.53 -8.12
C ALA A 19 19.72 9.76 -6.81
N GLY A 20 20.64 8.79 -6.76
CA GLY A 20 20.96 8.03 -5.57
C GLY A 20 21.52 9.01 -4.55
N ALA A 21 20.64 9.66 -3.80
CA ALA A 21 21.02 10.33 -2.59
C ALA A 21 21.18 9.25 -1.53
N ASP A 22 22.38 9.21 -0.95
CA ASP A 22 22.64 8.48 0.27
C ASP A 22 21.61 8.89 1.33
N LEU A 23 20.64 8.02 1.60
CA LEU A 23 19.65 8.21 2.66
C LEU A 23 20.40 8.30 4.00
N LEU A 24 20.36 9.40 4.75
CA LEU A 24 21.00 9.46 6.07
C LEU A 24 20.20 8.68 7.12
N GLY A 25 20.24 7.35 7.07
CA GLY A 25 19.68 6.45 8.08
C GLY A 25 20.70 5.94 9.09
N GLY A 26 21.51 6.82 9.69
CA GLY A 26 22.46 6.43 10.74
C GLY A 26 21.88 6.68 12.12
N VAL A 27 21.20 5.68 12.71
CA VAL A 27 20.54 5.89 14.01
C VAL A 27 20.55 4.69 14.93
N GLU A 28 21.35 4.62 16.00
CA GLU A 28 21.05 3.64 17.07
C GLU A 28 19.69 3.93 17.73
N LEU A 29 18.90 2.93 18.11
CA LEU A 29 17.68 3.13 18.91
C LEU A 29 17.87 2.49 20.29
N PRO A 30 17.16 2.95 21.33
CA PRO A 30 17.13 2.24 22.61
C PRO A 30 16.62 0.82 22.37
N THR A 31 17.45 -0.16 22.73
CA THR A 31 17.04 -1.57 22.70
C THR A 31 16.02 -1.79 23.81
N ALA A 32 14.86 -2.36 23.48
CA ALA A 32 14.15 -3.13 24.49
C ALA A 32 15.10 -4.27 24.91
N PRO A 33 15.25 -4.56 26.21
CA PRO A 33 16.07 -5.69 26.64
C PRO A 33 15.55 -6.97 25.97
N PRO A 34 16.43 -7.90 25.58
CA PRO A 34 15.99 -9.15 25.00
C PRO A 34 15.00 -9.81 25.94
N GLY A 35 13.81 -10.13 25.42
CA GLY A 35 12.85 -10.96 26.13
C GLY A 35 13.52 -12.26 26.57
N PRO A 36 13.12 -12.84 27.72
CA PRO A 36 13.73 -14.07 28.19
C PRO A 36 13.65 -15.14 27.09
N PRO A 37 14.71 -15.96 26.90
CA PRO A 37 14.67 -17.06 25.95
C PRO A 37 13.48 -17.95 26.27
N ALA A 38 12.84 -18.51 25.24
CA ALA A 38 11.69 -19.40 25.35
C ALA A 38 12.01 -20.57 26.31
N GLY A 39 11.68 -20.38 27.58
CA GLY A 39 11.72 -21.42 28.60
C GLY A 39 10.49 -22.30 28.44
N ALA A 40 10.67 -23.61 28.60
CA ALA A 40 9.56 -24.55 28.71
C ALA A 40 8.58 -24.06 29.78
N PRO A 41 7.25 -24.17 29.56
CA PRO A 41 6.25 -23.63 30.45
C PRO A 41 6.44 -24.20 31.87
N SER A 42 6.52 -23.31 32.85
CA SER A 42 6.58 -23.73 34.25
C SER A 42 5.24 -24.32 34.68
N GLU A 43 5.26 -25.31 35.58
CA GLU A 43 4.06 -26.01 36.08
C GLU A 43 3.05 -25.09 36.80
N ALA A 44 3.36 -23.81 37.01
CA ALA A 44 2.50 -22.82 37.64
C ALA A 44 1.39 -22.24 36.73
N GLU A 45 1.44 -22.47 35.41
CA GLU A 45 0.43 -21.93 34.46
C GLU A 45 -0.80 -22.85 34.29
N ARG A 46 -0.87 -23.99 34.98
CA ARG A 46 -1.98 -24.97 34.86
C ARG A 46 -3.15 -24.76 35.81
N GLY A 47 -3.28 -23.60 36.45
CA GLY A 47 -4.25 -23.41 37.54
C GLY A 47 -4.84 -22.01 37.71
N ALA A 48 -5.06 -21.25 36.63
CA ALA A 48 -5.74 -19.96 36.71
C ALA A 48 -7.09 -19.97 35.96
N ASP A 49 -8.12 -19.67 36.73
CA ASP A 49 -9.54 -19.47 36.41
C ASP A 49 -9.75 -18.52 35.19
N PRO A 50 -10.53 -18.92 34.16
CA PRO A 50 -10.68 -18.15 32.91
C PRO A 50 -11.42 -16.80 33.03
N GLU A 51 -11.91 -16.40 34.22
CA GLU A 51 -12.72 -15.18 34.37
C GLU A 51 -12.04 -13.97 35.04
N ARG A 52 -10.73 -13.99 35.32
CA ARG A 52 -10.03 -12.80 35.84
C ARG A 52 -9.23 -12.07 34.76
N ARG A 53 -9.89 -11.15 34.07
CA ARG A 53 -9.24 -10.04 33.36
C ARG A 53 -8.43 -9.20 34.37
N LEU A 54 -7.12 -9.40 34.39
CA LEU A 54 -6.20 -8.40 34.92
C LEU A 54 -6.14 -7.28 33.87
N GLU A 55 -6.72 -6.13 34.21
CA GLU A 55 -6.57 -4.89 33.45
C GLU A 55 -5.07 -4.56 33.37
N ALA A 56 -4.47 -4.88 32.22
CA ALA A 56 -3.13 -4.47 31.87
C ALA A 56 -3.15 -2.96 31.53
N PRO A 57 -2.10 -2.20 31.84
CA PRO A 57 -2.08 -0.76 31.60
C PRO A 57 -2.26 -0.50 30.10
N THR A 58 -3.43 0.05 29.76
CA THR A 58 -3.72 0.57 28.44
C THR A 58 -2.82 1.77 28.18
N SER A 59 -2.46 2.00 26.92
CA SER A 59 -1.97 3.33 26.53
C SER A 59 -2.99 4.39 26.98
N ALA A 60 -2.58 5.65 27.16
CA ALA A 60 -3.45 6.71 27.68
C ALA A 60 -4.79 6.84 26.91
N LEU A 61 -4.84 6.37 25.65
CA LEU A 61 -6.02 6.38 24.78
C LEU A 61 -6.76 5.04 24.68
N GLY A 62 -6.31 3.97 25.32
CA GLY A 62 -6.97 2.66 25.22
C GLY A 62 -6.64 1.88 23.95
N GLU A 63 -5.47 2.11 23.34
CA GLU A 63 -5.02 1.35 22.16
C GLU A 63 -4.94 -0.17 22.46
N PRO A 64 -5.31 -1.04 21.51
CA PRO A 64 -5.34 -2.49 21.72
C PRO A 64 -3.94 -3.10 21.86
N VAL A 65 -3.87 -4.20 22.62
CA VAL A 65 -2.65 -5.00 22.79
C VAL A 65 -2.86 -6.39 22.17
N TYR A 66 -2.14 -6.66 21.09
CA TYR A 66 -2.14 -7.93 20.38
C TYR A 66 -1.10 -8.85 20.97
N GLY A 67 -1.45 -9.50 22.09
CA GLY A 67 -0.62 -10.53 22.69
C GLY A 67 -0.28 -11.64 21.69
N ARG A 68 0.65 -12.53 22.08
CA ARG A 68 1.23 -13.56 21.19
C ARG A 68 0.19 -14.33 20.36
N LEU A 69 -0.92 -14.76 20.97
CA LEU A 69 -1.97 -15.49 20.26
C LEU A 69 -2.64 -14.63 19.19
N ALA A 70 -3.17 -13.46 19.54
CA ALA A 70 -3.83 -12.56 18.60
C ALA A 70 -2.90 -12.11 17.45
N GLY A 71 -1.64 -11.82 17.76
CA GLY A 71 -0.65 -11.45 16.74
C GLY A 71 -0.23 -12.60 15.83
N ASN A 72 -0.46 -13.86 16.23
CA ASN A 72 -0.25 -15.03 15.37
C ASN A 72 -1.48 -15.35 14.50
N GLU A 73 -2.65 -14.78 14.81
CA GLU A 73 -3.83 -14.92 13.94
C GLU A 73 -3.77 -13.97 12.74
N ILE A 74 -3.14 -12.81 12.89
CA ILE A 74 -3.07 -11.79 11.83
C ILE A 74 -2.00 -12.18 10.81
N GLN A 75 -2.35 -12.25 9.52
CA GLN A 75 -1.38 -12.49 8.45
C GLN A 75 -0.39 -11.32 8.30
N GLY A 76 0.89 -11.63 8.15
CA GLY A 76 1.99 -10.67 8.15
C GLY A 76 1.96 -9.67 6.98
N ASN A 77 1.30 -10.01 5.87
CA ASN A 77 1.17 -9.08 4.73
C ASN A 77 0.11 -8.00 4.98
N VAL A 78 -0.87 -8.30 5.84
CA VAL A 78 -1.89 -7.35 6.30
C VAL A 78 -1.23 -6.36 7.25
N VAL A 79 -0.75 -6.85 8.40
CA VAL A 79 0.06 -6.07 9.34
C VAL A 79 1.34 -6.85 9.67
N PRO A 80 2.54 -6.27 9.55
CA PRO A 80 2.85 -4.90 9.15
C PRO A 80 3.13 -4.74 7.63
N GLY A 81 3.00 -5.83 6.84
CA GLY A 81 3.39 -5.93 5.43
C GLY A 81 4.69 -6.71 5.22
N PHE A 82 4.88 -7.35 4.07
CA PHE A 82 6.13 -8.09 3.81
C PHE A 82 7.33 -7.20 3.49
N ASN A 83 7.14 -6.15 2.68
CA ASN A 83 8.21 -5.21 2.25
C ASN A 83 9.47 -5.94 1.75
N LYS A 84 9.31 -6.75 0.70
CA LYS A 84 10.39 -7.52 0.07
C LYS A 84 10.59 -7.09 -1.38
N ASP A 85 11.79 -7.35 -1.89
CA ASP A 85 12.23 -6.94 -3.23
C ASP A 85 11.60 -7.78 -4.35
N HIS A 86 11.27 -9.04 -4.05
CA HIS A 86 10.66 -9.97 -5.00
C HIS A 86 9.33 -10.48 -4.46
N GLN A 87 8.29 -10.48 -5.29
CA GLN A 87 6.98 -11.01 -4.93
C GLN A 87 6.33 -11.76 -6.09
N GLN A 88 5.55 -12.79 -5.76
CA GLN A 88 4.74 -13.53 -6.70
C GLN A 88 3.28 -13.58 -6.22
N PHE A 89 2.36 -13.23 -7.11
CA PHE A 89 0.91 -13.35 -6.90
C PHE A 89 0.37 -14.53 -7.69
N VAL A 90 -0.03 -15.58 -6.97
CA VAL A 90 -0.55 -16.83 -7.55
C VAL A 90 -2.06 -16.84 -7.41
N PHE A 91 -2.76 -16.70 -8.53
CA PHE A 91 -4.22 -16.71 -8.60
C PHE A 91 -4.71 -18.11 -8.97
N LEU A 92 -5.54 -18.68 -8.10
CA LEU A 92 -6.03 -20.06 -8.20
C LEU A 92 -7.56 -20.08 -8.27
N ARG A 93 -8.08 -21.07 -8.99
CA ARG A 93 -9.49 -21.48 -8.95
C ARG A 93 -9.61 -22.80 -8.21
N LEU A 94 -10.59 -22.90 -7.32
CA LEU A 94 -10.87 -24.13 -6.59
C LEU A 94 -11.41 -25.20 -7.54
N GLY A 95 -10.99 -26.44 -7.31
CA GLY A 95 -11.58 -27.63 -7.95
C GLY A 95 -12.58 -28.29 -7.02
N ASP A 96 -12.47 -29.61 -6.85
CA ASP A 96 -13.24 -30.34 -5.85
C ASP A 96 -12.89 -29.86 -4.43
N LEU A 97 -13.92 -29.65 -3.60
CA LEU A 97 -13.75 -28.98 -2.30
C LEU A 97 -12.94 -29.79 -1.30
N GLU A 98 -13.09 -31.12 -1.24
CA GLU A 98 -12.35 -31.94 -0.26
C GLU A 98 -10.83 -31.93 -0.52
N PRO A 99 -10.34 -32.20 -1.75
CA PRO A 99 -8.93 -31.97 -2.08
C PRO A 99 -8.47 -30.52 -1.83
N ALA A 100 -9.32 -29.53 -2.16
CA ALA A 100 -8.96 -28.13 -1.91
C ALA A 100 -8.77 -27.83 -0.41
N ARG A 101 -9.61 -28.40 0.45
CA ARG A 101 -9.49 -28.30 1.91
C ARG A 101 -8.21 -28.97 2.42
N GLU A 102 -7.82 -30.11 1.88
CA GLU A 102 -6.52 -30.74 2.18
C GLU A 102 -5.34 -29.82 1.81
N TRP A 103 -5.41 -29.13 0.67
CA TRP A 103 -4.41 -28.13 0.28
C TRP A 103 -4.37 -26.94 1.24
N LEU A 104 -5.53 -26.48 1.75
CA LEU A 104 -5.60 -25.41 2.73
C LEU A 104 -4.92 -25.78 4.06
N ARG A 105 -5.15 -27.00 4.56
CA ARG A 105 -4.44 -27.51 5.76
C ARG A 105 -2.94 -27.60 5.53
N TRP A 106 -2.51 -27.93 4.31
CA TRP A 106 -1.09 -27.89 3.94
C TRP A 106 -0.55 -26.46 3.89
N LEU A 107 -1.31 -25.49 3.37
CA LEU A 107 -0.88 -24.10 3.24
C LEU A 107 -0.82 -23.37 4.60
N ALA A 108 -1.79 -23.60 5.48
CA ALA A 108 -1.94 -22.89 6.75
C ALA A 108 -0.65 -22.77 7.60
N PRO A 109 0.12 -23.84 7.88
CA PRO A 109 1.36 -23.75 8.66
C PRO A 109 2.51 -23.03 7.94
N ARG A 110 2.33 -22.64 6.67
CA ARG A 110 3.31 -21.88 5.87
C ARG A 110 2.97 -20.39 5.80
N LEU A 111 1.80 -19.99 6.32
CA LEU A 111 1.40 -18.59 6.37
C LEU A 111 2.24 -17.83 7.39
N SER A 112 2.71 -16.67 7.00
CA SER A 112 3.52 -15.81 7.85
C SER A 112 2.63 -14.92 8.69
N THR A 113 2.94 -14.83 9.98
CA THR A 113 2.17 -14.08 10.97
C THR A 113 2.66 -12.63 11.13
N MET A 114 1.83 -11.76 11.70
CA MET A 114 2.22 -10.40 12.08
C MET A 114 3.42 -10.41 13.03
N ASN A 115 3.45 -11.33 13.99
CA ASN A 115 4.53 -11.43 14.98
C ASN A 115 5.87 -11.76 14.31
N GLU A 116 5.92 -12.77 13.43
CA GLU A 116 7.15 -13.16 12.73
C GLU A 116 7.71 -12.01 11.89
N VAL A 117 6.83 -11.32 11.15
CA VAL A 117 7.23 -10.19 10.31
C VAL A 117 7.66 -8.99 11.14
N LEU A 118 6.99 -8.69 12.27
CA LEU A 118 7.42 -7.63 13.18
C LEU A 118 8.76 -7.94 13.84
N ASP A 119 8.99 -9.19 14.26
CA ASP A 119 10.27 -9.64 14.83
C ASP A 119 11.39 -9.50 13.81
N PHE A 120 11.18 -9.96 12.57
CA PHE A 120 12.13 -9.77 11.48
C PHE A 120 12.43 -8.29 11.23
N ARG A 121 11.40 -7.43 11.10
CA ARG A 121 11.58 -5.98 10.86
C ARG A 121 12.37 -5.30 11.98
N ARG A 122 12.16 -5.71 13.23
CA ARG A 122 12.89 -5.16 14.39
C ARG A 122 14.33 -5.63 14.39
N ALA A 123 14.59 -6.91 14.11
CA ALA A 123 15.94 -7.44 14.00
C ALA A 123 16.72 -6.77 12.85
N PHE A 124 16.08 -6.65 11.68
CA PHE A 124 16.63 -5.97 10.50
C PHE A 124 16.94 -4.50 10.79
N ARG A 125 15.99 -3.77 11.41
CA ARG A 125 16.21 -2.39 11.86
C ARG A 125 17.42 -2.35 12.80
N ALA A 126 17.41 -3.10 13.90
CA ALA A 126 18.51 -3.11 14.87
C ALA A 126 19.88 -3.48 14.23
N ALA A 127 19.92 -4.38 13.26
CA ALA A 127 21.13 -4.72 12.52
C ALA A 127 21.65 -3.56 11.67
N ARG A 128 20.77 -2.92 10.88
CA ARG A 128 21.13 -1.73 10.08
C ARG A 128 21.71 -0.62 10.92
N LEU A 129 21.06 -0.34 12.04
CA LEU A 129 21.47 0.72 12.96
C LEU A 129 22.88 0.46 13.52
N ARG A 130 23.17 -0.77 13.94
CA ARG A 130 24.51 -1.17 14.44
C ARG A 130 25.61 -1.03 13.38
N LEU A 131 25.30 -1.31 12.12
CA LEU A 131 26.29 -1.22 11.03
C LEU A 131 26.40 0.19 10.43
N GLY A 132 25.57 1.14 10.88
CA GLY A 132 25.47 2.45 10.24
C GLY A 132 25.04 2.36 8.78
N VAL A 133 24.34 1.29 8.39
CA VAL A 133 23.86 1.05 7.02
C VAL A 133 22.65 1.93 6.77
N ARG A 134 22.90 2.91 5.92
CA ARG A 134 22.11 4.10 5.70
C ARG A 134 20.99 3.90 4.67
N ASP A 135 21.14 2.95 3.75
CA ASP A 135 20.22 2.72 2.64
C ASP A 135 19.83 1.23 2.49
N PRO A 136 18.53 0.86 2.40
CA PRO A 136 18.12 -0.50 2.02
C PRO A 136 18.25 -0.79 0.51
N GLY A 137 18.23 0.23 -0.36
CA GLY A 137 18.28 0.11 -1.82
C GLY A 137 19.69 0.19 -2.44
N VAL A 138 20.71 0.66 -1.72
CA VAL A 138 22.13 0.60 -2.16
C VAL A 138 22.79 -0.73 -1.84
N MET A 139 22.16 -1.53 -0.98
CA MET A 139 22.50 -2.93 -0.89
C MET A 139 21.56 -3.65 -1.85
N GLU A 140 22.03 -4.00 -3.06
CA GLU A 140 21.37 -4.97 -3.96
C GLU A 140 20.97 -6.27 -3.22
N SER A 141 21.50 -6.46 -2.01
CA SER A 141 21.36 -7.60 -1.12
C SER A 141 21.22 -7.20 0.37
N GLY A 142 20.53 -6.11 0.75
CA GLY A 142 20.55 -5.60 2.14
C GLY A 142 20.23 -6.63 3.23
N ALA A 143 19.21 -7.46 3.03
CA ALA A 143 18.89 -8.61 3.88
C ALA A 143 19.96 -9.73 3.80
N ARG A 144 20.40 -10.08 2.58
CA ARG A 144 21.41 -11.12 2.31
C ARG A 144 22.77 -10.81 2.93
N GLU A 145 23.26 -9.58 2.84
CA GLU A 145 24.53 -9.13 3.42
C GLU A 145 24.50 -9.06 4.95
N LEU A 146 23.31 -8.82 5.53
CA LEU A 146 23.06 -8.92 6.97
C LEU A 146 22.85 -10.37 7.45
N GLY A 147 22.78 -11.34 6.53
CA GLY A 147 22.41 -12.72 6.83
C GLY A 147 20.97 -12.88 7.37
N LEU A 148 20.11 -11.89 7.12
CA LEU A 148 18.72 -11.84 7.55
C LEU A 148 17.81 -11.90 6.32
N THR A 149 17.72 -13.06 5.67
CA THR A 149 16.74 -13.30 4.59
C THR A 149 15.47 -13.92 5.15
N ALA A 150 14.35 -13.67 4.48
CA ALA A 150 13.08 -14.30 4.80
C ALA A 150 12.21 -14.46 3.55
N THR A 151 11.46 -15.56 3.55
CA THR A 151 10.38 -15.84 2.59
C THR A 151 9.07 -15.86 3.34
N TRP A 152 8.14 -15.03 2.90
CA TRP A 152 6.85 -14.83 3.53
C TRP A 152 5.71 -15.25 2.62
N THR A 153 4.66 -15.82 3.20
CA THR A 153 3.47 -16.28 2.46
C THR A 153 2.20 -15.76 3.12
N SER A 154 1.26 -15.28 2.31
CA SER A 154 -0.10 -14.90 2.73
C SER A 154 -1.13 -15.42 1.75
N VAL A 155 -2.39 -15.54 2.18
CA VAL A 155 -3.51 -16.03 1.37
C VAL A 155 -4.76 -15.19 1.59
N ALA A 156 -5.52 -14.95 0.52
CA ALA A 156 -6.82 -14.31 0.58
C ALA A 156 -7.82 -14.98 -0.37
N PHE A 157 -9.11 -14.91 -0.03
CA PHE A 157 -10.19 -15.64 -0.68
C PHE A 157 -11.25 -14.69 -1.24
N SER A 158 -11.79 -14.97 -2.43
CA SER A 158 -12.95 -14.24 -2.95
C SER A 158 -14.21 -14.59 -2.13
N CYS A 159 -15.27 -13.80 -2.26
CA CYS A 159 -16.54 -14.14 -1.62
C CYS A 159 -17.11 -15.47 -2.15
N ASN A 160 -16.96 -15.74 -3.46
CA ASN A 160 -17.39 -16.99 -4.09
C ASN A 160 -16.65 -18.21 -3.52
N ALA A 161 -15.36 -18.06 -3.22
CA ALA A 161 -14.57 -19.10 -2.57
C ALA A 161 -15.06 -19.37 -1.14
N ILE A 162 -15.34 -18.32 -0.36
CA ILE A 162 -15.90 -18.43 0.99
C ILE A 162 -17.27 -19.11 0.94
N GLU A 163 -18.17 -18.67 0.05
CA GLU A 163 -19.49 -19.29 -0.13
C GLU A 163 -19.36 -20.79 -0.44
N SER A 164 -18.44 -21.16 -1.33
CA SER A 164 -18.21 -22.56 -1.69
C SER A 164 -17.65 -23.39 -0.53
N LEU A 165 -16.74 -22.81 0.26
CA LEU A 165 -16.05 -23.54 1.34
C LEU A 165 -16.86 -23.65 2.63
N VAL A 166 -17.62 -22.61 3.00
CA VAL A 166 -18.30 -22.52 4.30
C VAL A 166 -19.80 -22.21 4.22
N GLY A 167 -20.34 -22.04 3.01
CA GLY A 167 -21.77 -21.85 2.74
C GLY A 167 -22.21 -20.38 2.65
N ASP A 168 -23.30 -20.16 1.91
CA ASP A 168 -23.92 -18.85 1.68
C ASP A 168 -24.27 -18.11 2.98
N ASP A 169 -24.78 -18.81 3.99
CA ASP A 169 -25.10 -18.22 5.30
C ASP A 169 -23.90 -17.54 5.98
N GLN A 170 -22.67 -17.99 5.71
CA GLN A 170 -21.45 -17.37 6.22
C GLN A 170 -20.98 -16.23 5.32
N ALA A 171 -21.01 -16.43 4.00
CA ALA A 171 -20.63 -15.42 3.01
C ALA A 171 -21.55 -14.17 3.10
N ALA A 172 -22.86 -14.36 3.27
CA ALA A 172 -23.85 -13.30 3.41
C ALA A 172 -23.68 -12.45 4.69
N ARG A 173 -22.92 -12.92 5.68
CA ARG A 173 -22.64 -12.16 6.92
C ARG A 173 -21.59 -11.07 6.70
N PHE A 174 -20.79 -11.14 5.64
CA PHE A 174 -19.88 -10.05 5.29
C PHE A 174 -20.69 -8.83 4.85
N GLY A 175 -20.65 -7.76 5.64
CA GLY A 175 -21.46 -6.56 5.42
C GLY A 175 -21.04 -5.75 4.19
N ASP A 176 -19.80 -5.87 3.74
CA ASP A 176 -19.25 -5.11 2.61
C ASP A 176 -19.84 -5.63 1.28
N GLU A 177 -20.64 -4.79 0.61
CA GLU A 177 -21.34 -5.20 -0.61
C GLU A 177 -20.38 -5.39 -1.78
N SER A 178 -19.33 -4.56 -1.84
CA SER A 178 -18.31 -4.65 -2.88
C SER A 178 -17.54 -5.96 -2.82
N PHE A 179 -17.13 -6.39 -1.64
CA PHE A 179 -16.53 -7.71 -1.44
C PHE A 179 -17.46 -8.84 -1.91
N ARG A 180 -18.75 -8.80 -1.52
CA ARG A 180 -19.73 -9.83 -1.91
C ARG A 180 -19.99 -9.85 -3.42
N GLN A 181 -19.93 -8.71 -4.10
CA GLN A 181 -20.14 -8.63 -5.55
C GLN A 181 -18.90 -8.99 -6.37
N GLY A 182 -17.70 -8.78 -5.83
CA GLY A 182 -16.44 -8.99 -6.54
C GLY A 182 -16.08 -7.88 -7.52
N LEU A 183 -14.79 -7.75 -7.83
CA LEU A 183 -14.24 -6.62 -8.57
C LEU A 183 -14.80 -6.48 -10.00
N ALA A 184 -14.99 -7.57 -10.75
CA ALA A 184 -15.48 -7.51 -12.12
C ALA A 184 -16.91 -6.94 -12.21
N ALA A 185 -17.78 -7.28 -11.25
CA ALA A 185 -19.11 -6.69 -11.16
C ALA A 185 -19.04 -5.18 -10.85
N ARG A 186 -18.05 -4.78 -10.04
CA ARG A 186 -17.79 -3.39 -9.62
C ARG A 186 -16.97 -2.56 -10.61
N SER A 187 -16.44 -3.15 -11.69
CA SER A 187 -15.48 -2.47 -12.59
C SER A 187 -16.01 -1.15 -13.16
N THR A 188 -17.21 -1.16 -13.74
CA THR A 188 -17.86 0.03 -14.30
C THR A 188 -18.15 1.09 -13.24
N TYR A 189 -18.46 0.65 -12.01
CA TYR A 189 -18.65 1.54 -10.87
C TYR A 189 -17.35 2.26 -10.50
N LEU A 190 -16.19 1.61 -10.67
CA LEU A 190 -14.85 2.20 -10.48
C LEU A 190 -14.42 3.12 -11.63
N GLY A 191 -15.19 3.25 -12.71
CA GLY A 191 -14.80 3.99 -13.91
C GLY A 191 -13.99 3.19 -14.93
N ASP A 192 -13.81 1.88 -14.70
CA ASP A 192 -13.18 1.00 -15.68
C ASP A 192 -14.03 1.03 -16.97
N PRO A 193 -13.40 0.90 -18.15
CA PRO A 193 -14.14 0.94 -19.41
C PRO A 193 -15.32 -0.03 -19.43
N SER A 194 -16.47 0.47 -19.88
CA SER A 194 -17.73 -0.24 -20.07
C SER A 194 -17.95 -0.70 -21.51
N ASP A 195 -17.24 -0.10 -22.47
CA ASP A 195 -17.20 -0.54 -23.87
C ASP A 195 -16.08 -1.58 -24.06
N PRO A 196 -16.40 -2.83 -24.48
CA PRO A 196 -15.43 -3.88 -24.76
C PRO A 196 -14.40 -3.55 -25.83
N ALA A 197 -14.56 -2.49 -26.62
CA ALA A 197 -13.51 -2.03 -27.53
C ALA A 197 -12.27 -1.48 -26.80
N ASN A 198 -12.39 -1.11 -25.53
CA ASN A 198 -11.28 -0.56 -24.74
C ASN A 198 -10.48 -1.67 -24.06
N PRO A 199 -9.14 -1.60 -24.07
CA PRO A 199 -8.28 -2.66 -23.51
C PRO A 199 -8.43 -2.84 -21.99
N GLY A 200 -8.88 -1.80 -21.27
CA GLY A 200 -9.12 -1.88 -19.83
C GLY A 200 -10.46 -2.52 -19.43
N HIS A 201 -11.31 -2.87 -20.40
CA HIS A 201 -12.58 -3.53 -20.11
C HIS A 201 -12.36 -4.88 -19.43
N ARG A 202 -13.24 -5.25 -18.50
CA ARG A 202 -13.10 -6.46 -17.66
C ARG A 202 -13.01 -7.79 -18.43
N ASP A 203 -13.53 -7.82 -19.65
CA ASP A 203 -13.48 -9.00 -20.52
C ASP A 203 -12.07 -9.28 -21.04
N HIS A 204 -11.18 -8.28 -21.02
CA HIS A 204 -9.77 -8.42 -21.43
C HIS A 204 -8.83 -8.67 -20.25
N TRP A 205 -9.37 -8.75 -19.03
CA TRP A 205 -8.55 -8.96 -17.86
C TRP A 205 -7.93 -10.37 -17.86
N LEU A 206 -6.62 -10.42 -17.64
CA LEU A 206 -5.86 -11.67 -17.57
C LEU A 206 -6.32 -12.56 -16.41
N VAL A 207 -6.80 -11.93 -15.33
CA VAL A 207 -7.38 -12.60 -14.17
C VAL A 207 -8.42 -11.70 -13.51
N GLY A 208 -9.44 -12.30 -12.91
CA GLY A 208 -10.50 -11.56 -12.23
C GLY A 208 -11.62 -11.06 -13.14
N GLY A 209 -11.57 -11.34 -14.44
CA GLY A 209 -12.66 -11.05 -15.37
C GLY A 209 -13.80 -12.08 -15.23
N PRO A 210 -14.92 -11.91 -15.97
CA PRO A 210 -16.10 -12.77 -15.83
C PRO A 210 -15.82 -14.28 -15.96
N ASP A 211 -14.91 -14.67 -16.87
CA ASP A 211 -14.55 -16.08 -17.08
C ASP A 211 -13.25 -16.49 -16.34
N THR A 212 -12.50 -15.51 -15.83
CA THR A 212 -11.17 -15.69 -15.21
C THR A 212 -11.14 -15.28 -13.74
N GLU A 213 -12.30 -15.24 -13.07
CA GLU A 213 -12.40 -14.93 -11.65
C GLU A 213 -11.59 -15.94 -10.80
N ALA A 214 -10.75 -15.40 -9.92
CA ALA A 214 -9.92 -16.19 -9.01
C ALA A 214 -10.60 -16.36 -7.66
N ASP A 215 -10.54 -17.58 -7.14
CA ASP A 215 -11.08 -17.92 -5.83
C ASP A 215 -10.09 -17.60 -4.71
N VAL A 216 -8.80 -17.81 -4.99
CA VAL A 216 -7.72 -17.65 -4.02
C VAL A 216 -6.58 -16.88 -4.65
N VAL A 217 -6.00 -15.95 -3.90
CA VAL A 217 -4.71 -15.36 -4.21
C VAL A 217 -3.71 -15.72 -3.10
N VAL A 218 -2.61 -16.36 -3.48
CA VAL A 218 -1.47 -16.58 -2.60
C VAL A 218 -0.38 -15.58 -2.97
N THR A 219 0.06 -14.78 -2.02
CA THR A 219 1.18 -13.85 -2.21
C THR A 219 2.41 -14.41 -1.49
N VAL A 220 3.47 -14.67 -2.25
CA VAL A 220 4.78 -15.06 -1.74
C VAL A 220 5.74 -13.90 -1.94
N ALA A 221 6.58 -13.61 -0.95
CA ALA A 221 7.50 -12.49 -0.99
C ALA A 221 8.84 -12.90 -0.37
N ALA A 222 9.96 -12.62 -1.03
CA ALA A 222 11.28 -13.02 -0.55
C ALA A 222 12.36 -11.97 -0.83
N ASP A 223 13.43 -11.98 -0.04
CA ASP A 223 14.66 -11.22 -0.35
C ASP A 223 15.50 -11.92 -1.42
N ASP A 224 15.25 -13.20 -1.66
CA ASP A 224 16.03 -14.07 -2.54
C ASP A 224 15.12 -14.64 -3.63
N PRO A 225 15.41 -14.39 -4.92
CA PRO A 225 14.56 -14.88 -6.01
C PRO A 225 14.54 -16.41 -6.11
N ASP A 226 15.61 -17.11 -5.71
CA ASP A 226 15.65 -18.57 -5.74
C ASP A 226 14.73 -19.16 -4.64
N ASP A 227 14.70 -18.53 -3.46
CA ASP A 227 13.80 -18.92 -2.38
C ASP A 227 12.33 -18.63 -2.76
N LEU A 228 12.08 -17.50 -3.44
CA LEU A 228 10.75 -17.17 -3.98
C LEU A 228 10.28 -18.25 -4.94
N ASP A 229 11.09 -18.58 -5.94
CA ASP A 229 10.77 -19.58 -6.97
C ASP A 229 10.54 -20.96 -6.36
N ALA A 230 11.34 -21.35 -5.37
CA ALA A 230 11.17 -22.61 -4.66
C ALA A 230 9.84 -22.67 -3.91
N ALA A 231 9.48 -21.61 -3.16
CA ALA A 231 8.23 -21.53 -2.42
C ALA A 231 7.01 -21.51 -3.34
N VAL A 232 7.04 -20.69 -4.41
CA VAL A 232 5.98 -20.61 -5.42
C VAL A 232 5.79 -21.96 -6.11
N THR A 233 6.88 -22.61 -6.52
CA THR A 233 6.83 -23.94 -7.16
C THR A 233 6.18 -24.96 -6.25
N ALA A 234 6.52 -24.98 -4.96
CA ALA A 234 5.90 -25.88 -3.99
C ALA A 234 4.40 -25.62 -3.84
N ILE A 235 3.98 -24.36 -3.76
CA ILE A 235 2.57 -23.96 -3.63
C ILE A 235 1.77 -24.37 -4.88
N VAL A 236 2.24 -24.00 -6.08
CA VAL A 236 1.54 -24.28 -7.35
C VAL A 236 1.50 -25.79 -7.63
N THR A 237 2.59 -26.51 -7.39
CA THR A 237 2.64 -27.96 -7.62
C THR A 237 1.68 -28.69 -6.68
N THR A 238 1.65 -28.33 -5.39
CA THR A 238 0.75 -28.95 -4.42
C THR A 238 -0.71 -28.59 -4.72
N ALA A 239 -0.98 -27.35 -5.12
CA ALA A 239 -2.32 -26.91 -5.55
C ALA A 239 -2.83 -27.76 -6.73
N GLY A 240 -2.00 -27.97 -7.76
CA GLY A 240 -2.36 -28.82 -8.91
C GLY A 240 -2.56 -30.29 -8.54
N GLN A 241 -1.77 -30.83 -7.61
CA GLN A 241 -1.98 -32.19 -7.08
C GLN A 241 -3.32 -32.36 -6.36
N HIS A 242 -3.86 -31.27 -5.82
CA HIS A 242 -5.14 -31.23 -5.11
C HIS A 242 -6.28 -30.67 -5.99
N GLY A 243 -6.08 -30.60 -7.31
CA GLY A 243 -7.13 -30.25 -8.27
C GLY A 243 -7.44 -28.76 -8.40
N LEU A 244 -6.67 -27.87 -7.77
CA LEU A 244 -6.79 -26.43 -8.02
C LEU A 244 -6.16 -26.07 -9.37
N SER A 245 -6.76 -25.10 -10.06
CA SER A 245 -6.26 -24.61 -11.34
C SER A 245 -5.52 -23.29 -11.18
N LEU A 246 -4.32 -23.18 -11.74
CA LEU A 246 -3.59 -21.91 -11.84
C LEU A 246 -4.19 -21.06 -12.96
N LEU A 247 -4.69 -19.87 -12.61
CA LEU A 247 -5.22 -18.91 -13.58
C LEU A 247 -4.13 -17.96 -14.07
N LEU A 248 -3.38 -17.38 -13.13
CA LEU A 248 -2.28 -16.47 -13.40
C LEU A 248 -1.24 -16.58 -12.30
N SER A 249 0.03 -16.50 -12.67
CA SER A 249 1.14 -16.30 -11.76
C SER A 249 1.85 -15.02 -12.18
N GLN A 250 1.68 -13.94 -11.42
CA GLN A 250 2.25 -12.63 -11.75
C GLN A 250 3.43 -12.34 -10.83
N GLY A 251 4.63 -12.23 -11.41
CA GLY A 251 5.82 -11.77 -10.71
C GLY A 251 5.85 -10.25 -10.60
N GLY A 252 6.44 -9.76 -9.53
CA GLY A 252 6.71 -8.36 -9.30
C GLY A 252 8.05 -8.17 -8.60
N ASP A 253 8.75 -7.12 -8.98
CA ASP A 253 10.11 -6.83 -8.54
C ASP A 253 10.26 -5.34 -8.27
N ASN A 254 11.07 -5.02 -7.26
CA ASN A 254 11.66 -3.68 -7.19
C ASN A 254 12.44 -3.39 -8.48
N LEU A 255 12.28 -2.17 -9.02
CA LEU A 255 13.02 -1.79 -10.21
C LEU A 255 14.53 -1.76 -9.92
N PRO A 256 15.38 -2.14 -10.89
CA PRO A 256 16.81 -2.32 -10.68
C PRO A 256 17.56 -1.01 -10.41
N GLY A 257 18.68 -1.12 -9.70
CA GLY A 257 19.63 -0.03 -9.48
C GLY A 257 19.02 1.19 -8.78
N GLY A 258 19.33 2.39 -9.27
CA GLY A 258 18.83 3.65 -8.70
C GLY A 258 17.31 3.83 -8.74
N LEU A 259 16.57 2.95 -9.42
CA LEU A 259 15.11 2.94 -9.46
C LEU A 259 14.50 2.09 -8.34
N SER A 260 15.29 1.51 -7.43
CA SER A 260 14.74 0.73 -6.31
C SER A 260 13.69 1.52 -5.52
N GLY A 261 12.51 0.92 -5.33
CA GLY A 261 11.33 1.55 -4.73
C GLY A 261 10.63 2.63 -5.58
N HIS A 262 10.96 2.77 -6.86
CA HIS A 262 10.21 3.60 -7.81
C HIS A 262 9.19 2.75 -8.59
N GLU A 263 8.14 3.41 -9.08
CA GLU A 263 7.23 2.84 -10.08
C GLU A 263 7.65 3.20 -11.52
N HIS A 264 6.94 2.70 -12.54
CA HIS A 264 7.42 2.76 -13.93
C HIS A 264 7.39 4.15 -14.57
N PHE A 265 6.60 5.11 -14.07
CA PHE A 265 6.68 6.50 -14.53
C PHE A 265 7.94 7.20 -14.02
N GLY A 266 8.63 6.63 -13.01
CA GLY A 266 9.91 7.09 -12.49
C GLY A 266 9.82 7.81 -11.15
N PHE A 267 8.72 7.62 -10.39
CA PHE A 267 8.53 8.26 -9.08
C PHE A 267 8.71 7.27 -7.93
N LYS A 268 9.39 7.70 -6.86
CA LYS A 268 9.51 6.92 -5.62
C LYS A 268 8.12 6.65 -5.01
N ASP A 269 7.80 5.37 -4.80
CA ASP A 269 6.58 4.93 -4.15
C ASP A 269 6.85 4.38 -2.74
N GLY A 270 5.80 4.01 -2.00
CA GLY A 270 5.87 3.39 -0.68
C GLY A 270 6.17 4.35 0.47
N ILE A 271 6.33 5.65 0.21
CA ILE A 271 6.74 6.65 1.21
C ILE A 271 5.67 6.85 2.30
N SER A 272 4.44 7.20 1.89
CA SER A 272 3.37 7.56 2.83
C SER A 272 2.44 6.37 3.07
N GLN A 273 2.51 5.83 4.29
CA GLN A 273 1.63 4.79 4.83
C GLN A 273 1.13 5.24 6.20
N PRO A 274 -0.16 5.01 6.54
CA PRO A 274 -0.63 5.26 7.90
C PRO A 274 0.12 4.36 8.89
N GLY A 275 0.38 4.89 10.07
CA GLY A 275 0.75 4.10 11.23
C GLY A 275 -0.49 3.46 11.84
N ILE A 276 -0.37 2.22 12.30
CA ILE A 276 -1.44 1.51 13.01
C ILE A 276 -1.25 1.70 14.51
N ARG A 277 -2.33 2.07 15.21
CA ARG A 277 -2.39 2.12 16.68
C ARG A 277 -2.35 0.72 17.30
N GLY A 278 -1.84 0.62 18.52
CA GLY A 278 -1.71 -0.63 19.26
C GLY A 278 -0.30 -1.16 19.35
N ALA A 279 -0.15 -2.20 20.17
CA ALA A 279 1.13 -2.80 20.54
C ALA A 279 1.02 -4.33 20.62
N ARG A 280 2.15 -5.04 20.58
CA ARG A 280 2.17 -6.50 20.81
C ARG A 280 2.14 -6.84 22.31
N SER A 281 2.64 -5.95 23.13
CA SER A 281 2.59 -6.06 24.59
C SER A 281 2.50 -4.68 25.24
N THR A 282 2.36 -4.65 26.55
CA THR A 282 2.42 -3.42 27.35
C THR A 282 3.85 -2.94 27.62
N VAL A 283 4.86 -3.64 27.10
CA VAL A 283 6.27 -3.22 27.21
C VAL A 283 6.48 -1.99 26.32
N ALA A 284 7.08 -0.94 26.88
CA ALA A 284 7.40 0.28 26.13
C ALA A 284 8.32 -0.03 24.94
N GLY A 285 8.02 0.53 23.77
CA GLY A 285 8.76 0.25 22.54
C GLY A 285 8.28 -0.99 21.77
N ASP A 286 7.24 -1.68 22.26
CA ASP A 286 6.63 -2.84 21.62
C ASP A 286 5.37 -2.49 20.80
N GLU A 287 5.25 -1.23 20.38
CA GLU A 287 4.17 -0.77 19.51
C GLU A 287 4.23 -1.46 18.14
N ILE A 288 3.07 -1.63 17.48
CA ILE A 288 3.00 -2.08 16.08
C ILE A 288 3.71 -1.05 15.18
N THR A 289 3.38 0.23 15.41
CA THR A 289 4.04 1.35 14.75
C THR A 289 4.88 2.11 15.77
N PRO A 290 6.21 2.16 15.59
CA PRO A 290 7.10 2.90 16.47
C PRO A 290 6.71 4.37 16.64
N ARG A 291 6.96 4.91 17.84
CA ARG A 291 6.64 6.29 18.24
C ARG A 291 7.92 7.10 18.36
N TYR A 292 8.04 8.18 17.58
CA TYR A 292 9.25 9.00 17.47
C TYR A 292 9.08 10.43 17.97
N LEU A 293 7.84 10.90 18.13
CA LEU A 293 7.58 12.23 18.67
C LEU A 293 7.82 12.21 20.18
N ALA A 294 8.40 13.29 20.70
CA ALA A 294 8.59 13.49 22.13
C ALA A 294 7.23 13.66 22.82
N ALA A 295 7.13 13.26 24.09
CA ALA A 295 5.86 13.27 24.83
C ALA A 295 5.27 14.69 25.02
N ASP A 296 6.09 15.73 24.90
CA ASP A 296 5.68 17.14 24.96
C ASP A 296 5.30 17.74 23.60
N ASP A 297 5.45 16.98 22.50
CA ASP A 297 4.94 17.39 21.19
C ASP A 297 3.40 17.31 21.17
N PRO A 298 2.69 18.37 20.74
CA PRO A 298 1.22 18.38 20.71
C PRO A 298 0.60 17.32 19.77
N HIS A 299 1.40 16.74 18.88
CA HIS A 299 1.01 15.73 17.91
C HIS A 299 1.50 14.31 18.26
N ALA A 300 2.18 14.11 19.39
CA ALA A 300 2.75 12.81 19.77
C ALA A 300 1.74 11.66 19.83
N GLU A 301 0.50 11.96 20.20
CA GLU A 301 -0.61 10.99 20.24
C GLU A 301 -1.22 10.70 18.86
N LEU A 302 -0.97 11.56 17.87
CA LEU A 302 -1.61 11.53 16.57
C LEU A 302 -0.70 10.97 15.47
N PHE A 303 0.61 10.96 15.67
CA PHE A 303 1.59 10.58 14.64
C PHE A 303 2.65 9.61 15.19
N GLY A 304 3.04 8.63 14.37
CA GLY A 304 4.13 7.71 14.70
C GLY A 304 5.50 8.35 14.48
N LYS A 305 5.63 9.07 13.36
CA LYS A 305 6.71 9.98 13.01
C LYS A 305 6.11 11.21 12.30
N PRO A 306 6.84 12.33 12.13
CA PRO A 306 6.27 13.52 11.50
C PRO A 306 5.62 13.20 10.13
N GLY A 307 4.34 13.56 9.99
CA GLY A 307 3.55 13.27 8.79
C GLY A 307 3.03 11.82 8.62
N GLN A 308 3.32 10.90 9.54
CA GLN A 308 2.73 9.55 9.57
C GLN A 308 1.57 9.49 10.59
N PRO A 309 0.30 9.70 10.19
CA PRO A 309 -0.82 9.67 11.11
C PRO A 309 -1.04 8.27 11.69
N LEU A 310 -1.50 8.23 12.93
CA LEU A 310 -1.87 7.01 13.64
C LEU A 310 -3.36 6.75 13.52
N VAL A 311 -3.69 5.64 12.87
CA VAL A 311 -5.04 5.21 12.57
C VAL A 311 -5.42 4.04 13.46
N TRP A 312 -6.65 4.06 13.96
CA TRP A 312 -7.19 2.95 14.73
C TRP A 312 -7.26 1.66 13.90
N PRO A 313 -6.87 0.50 14.46
CA PRO A 313 -6.67 -0.73 13.71
C PRO A 313 -7.93 -1.27 13.04
N GLY A 314 -9.12 -0.89 13.50
CA GLY A 314 -10.40 -1.21 12.88
C GLY A 314 -10.60 -0.66 11.47
N GLN A 315 -9.71 0.21 10.96
CA GLN A 315 -9.68 0.58 9.53
C GLN A 315 -8.96 -0.44 8.65
N PHE A 316 -8.30 -1.43 9.26
CA PHE A 316 -7.53 -2.46 8.55
C PHE A 316 -7.88 -3.88 9.00
N LEU A 317 -8.34 -4.08 10.25
CA LEU A 317 -8.65 -5.38 10.83
C LEU A 317 -10.12 -5.44 11.26
N LEU A 318 -10.82 -6.51 10.87
CA LEU A 318 -12.20 -6.73 11.29
C LEU A 318 -12.30 -7.00 12.79
N GLY A 319 -13.31 -6.41 13.43
CA GLY A 319 -13.58 -6.55 14.87
C GLY A 319 -12.73 -5.68 15.79
N GLU A 320 -11.82 -4.87 15.23
CA GLU A 320 -11.02 -3.92 15.99
C GLU A 320 -11.69 -2.53 16.07
N PRO A 321 -11.37 -1.72 17.10
CA PRO A 321 -11.92 -0.37 17.22
C PRO A 321 -11.57 0.48 16.00
N ARG A 322 -12.57 1.19 15.46
CA ARG A 322 -12.48 1.94 14.20
C ARG A 322 -11.98 3.36 14.42
N GLN A 323 -11.57 4.00 13.33
CA GLN A 323 -11.21 5.41 13.33
C GLN A 323 -12.46 6.28 13.51
N HIS A 324 -12.47 7.15 14.52
CA HIS A 324 -13.55 8.11 14.68
C HIS A 324 -13.39 9.25 13.65
N PRO A 325 -14.47 9.63 12.91
CA PRO A 325 -14.38 10.57 11.81
C PRO A 325 -14.25 12.05 12.23
N GLN A 326 -14.48 12.38 13.52
CA GLN A 326 -14.37 13.77 14.00
C GLN A 326 -13.21 14.00 14.99
N ASP A 327 -12.75 12.95 15.68
CA ASP A 327 -11.69 13.09 16.69
C ASP A 327 -10.73 11.90 16.57
N PRO A 328 -9.51 12.11 16.06
CA PRO A 328 -8.58 11.03 15.82
C PRO A 328 -8.06 10.34 17.09
N ARG A 329 -8.28 10.92 18.28
CA ARG A 329 -7.86 10.38 19.58
C ARG A 329 -8.84 9.37 20.16
N VAL A 330 -10.08 9.38 19.69
CA VAL A 330 -11.15 8.54 20.22
C VAL A 330 -11.41 7.40 19.23
N ALA A 331 -11.59 6.19 19.74
CA ALA A 331 -11.99 5.06 18.93
C ALA A 331 -13.50 5.09 18.64
N ALA A 332 -13.88 4.81 17.40
CA ALA A 332 -15.26 4.46 17.06
C ALA A 332 -15.53 2.96 17.31
N PRO A 333 -16.80 2.56 17.51
CA PRO A 333 -17.13 1.15 17.66
C PRO A 333 -16.67 0.29 16.48
N ALA A 334 -16.20 -0.91 16.79
CA ALA A 334 -15.88 -1.94 15.79
C ALA A 334 -17.10 -2.25 14.92
N SER A 335 -16.87 -2.59 13.65
CA SER A 335 -17.91 -3.25 12.86
C SER A 335 -18.23 -4.62 13.48
N SER A 336 -19.46 -5.10 13.29
CA SER A 336 -19.88 -6.46 13.63
C SER A 336 -20.53 -7.18 12.46
N ALA A 337 -20.50 -6.59 11.26
CA ALA A 337 -21.09 -7.15 10.05
C ALA A 337 -20.09 -8.07 9.33
N PHE A 338 -19.74 -9.18 9.99
CA PHE A 338 -18.90 -10.25 9.47
C PHE A 338 -19.12 -11.51 10.33
N PRO A 339 -18.81 -12.73 9.84
CA PRO A 339 -18.88 -13.93 10.66
C PRO A 339 -17.76 -13.97 11.71
N GLU A 340 -18.00 -14.47 12.92
CA GLU A 340 -17.04 -14.37 14.04
C GLU A 340 -15.64 -14.93 13.72
N TRP A 341 -15.55 -15.99 12.92
CA TRP A 341 -14.27 -16.58 12.49
C TRP A 341 -13.42 -15.63 11.62
N ALA A 342 -14.01 -14.59 11.05
CA ALA A 342 -13.33 -13.58 10.22
C ALA A 342 -12.73 -12.42 11.04
N ARG A 343 -12.91 -12.41 12.37
CA ARG A 343 -12.28 -11.42 13.25
C ARG A 343 -10.76 -11.41 13.06
N LEU A 344 -10.13 -10.23 13.12
CA LEU A 344 -8.72 -9.99 12.82
C LEU A 344 -8.27 -10.26 11.37
N GLY A 345 -9.19 -10.66 10.49
CA GLY A 345 -8.95 -10.68 9.06
C GLY A 345 -9.10 -9.29 8.43
N SER A 346 -8.83 -9.22 7.13
CA SER A 346 -8.83 -7.96 6.38
C SER A 346 -9.27 -8.17 4.94
N TYR A 347 -9.93 -7.18 4.34
CA TYR A 347 -10.14 -7.19 2.90
C TYR A 347 -8.86 -6.80 2.17
N VAL A 348 -8.62 -7.46 1.04
CA VAL A 348 -7.48 -7.24 0.16
C VAL A 348 -7.98 -6.93 -1.23
N VAL A 349 -7.68 -5.73 -1.70
CA VAL A 349 -7.91 -5.32 -3.09
C VAL A 349 -6.64 -5.59 -3.88
N VAL A 350 -6.75 -6.33 -4.97
CA VAL A 350 -5.66 -6.53 -5.94
C VAL A 350 -6.08 -5.95 -7.28
N ARG A 351 -5.21 -5.15 -7.90
CA ARG A 351 -5.38 -4.57 -9.23
C ARG A 351 -4.07 -4.70 -10.00
N ARG A 352 -4.12 -5.38 -11.14
CA ARG A 352 -3.04 -5.39 -12.11
C ARG A 352 -3.21 -4.17 -13.02
N LEU A 353 -2.34 -3.19 -12.86
CA LEU A 353 -2.43 -1.89 -13.52
C LEU A 353 -1.28 -1.77 -14.52
N ALA A 354 -1.56 -1.91 -15.82
CA ALA A 354 -0.58 -1.65 -16.88
C ALA A 354 -0.32 -0.14 -16.98
N GLN A 355 0.95 0.24 -17.15
CA GLN A 355 1.38 1.64 -17.21
C GLN A 355 1.97 1.98 -18.59
N ASP A 356 1.32 2.89 -19.29
CA ASP A 356 1.82 3.47 -20.55
C ASP A 356 2.82 4.60 -20.25
N VAL A 357 4.06 4.20 -19.96
CA VAL A 357 5.15 5.13 -19.60
C VAL A 357 5.46 6.12 -20.71
N VAL A 358 5.41 5.66 -21.97
CA VAL A 358 5.67 6.54 -23.12
C VAL A 358 4.54 7.54 -23.26
N GLY A 359 3.28 7.08 -23.25
CA GLY A 359 2.11 7.93 -23.34
C GLY A 359 2.02 8.95 -22.20
N PHE A 360 2.40 8.56 -20.98
CA PHE A 360 2.50 9.47 -19.85
C PHE A 360 3.47 10.62 -20.13
N TRP A 361 4.71 10.32 -20.51
CA TRP A 361 5.72 11.36 -20.73
C TRP A 361 5.49 12.18 -22.01
N GLU A 362 4.81 11.63 -23.02
CA GLU A 362 4.32 12.39 -24.18
C GLU A 362 3.24 13.40 -23.78
N TRP A 363 2.24 12.97 -23.00
CA TRP A 363 1.19 13.85 -22.47
C TRP A 363 1.76 14.95 -21.57
N VAL A 364 2.65 14.59 -20.64
CA VAL A 364 3.36 15.54 -19.77
C VAL A 364 4.13 16.55 -20.63
N GLY A 365 4.90 16.08 -21.61
CA GLY A 365 5.73 16.92 -22.45
C GLY A 365 4.93 17.90 -23.32
N ALA A 366 3.72 17.52 -23.75
CA ALA A 366 2.81 18.39 -24.49
C ALA A 366 2.13 19.41 -23.56
N SER A 367 1.60 18.95 -22.43
CA SER A 367 0.88 19.78 -21.45
C SER A 367 1.79 20.80 -20.77
N ALA A 368 2.99 20.40 -20.37
CA ALA A 368 3.99 21.29 -19.78
C ALA A 368 4.38 22.41 -20.76
N ALA A 369 4.52 22.10 -22.06
CA ALA A 369 4.83 23.10 -23.08
C ALA A 369 3.71 24.14 -23.25
N GLN A 370 2.44 23.75 -23.09
CA GLN A 370 1.29 24.67 -23.16
C GLN A 370 1.29 25.71 -22.04
N VAL A 371 1.77 25.33 -20.85
CA VAL A 371 1.82 26.22 -19.68
C VAL A 371 3.21 26.83 -19.44
N GLY A 372 4.21 26.45 -20.23
CA GLY A 372 5.59 26.94 -20.11
C GLY A 372 6.35 26.36 -18.90
N ALA A 373 5.99 25.15 -18.47
CA ALA A 373 6.64 24.45 -17.37
C ALA A 373 7.71 23.46 -17.86
N ASP A 374 8.65 23.11 -16.98
CA ASP A 374 9.51 21.95 -17.18
C ASP A 374 8.68 20.65 -17.08
N PRO A 375 8.85 19.66 -17.97
CA PRO A 375 8.10 18.41 -17.94
C PRO A 375 8.18 17.65 -16.61
N VAL A 376 9.36 17.57 -15.98
CA VAL A 376 9.53 16.86 -14.71
C VAL A 376 8.87 17.64 -13.58
N ALA A 377 9.03 18.97 -13.54
CA ALA A 377 8.33 19.80 -12.57
C ALA A 377 6.79 19.71 -12.70
N PHE A 378 6.28 19.72 -13.94
CA PHE A 378 4.86 19.55 -14.23
C PHE A 378 4.33 18.20 -13.73
N ALA A 379 5.01 17.10 -14.08
CA ALA A 379 4.64 15.78 -13.61
C ALA A 379 4.74 15.68 -12.08
N SER A 380 5.78 16.25 -11.48
CA SER A 380 6.00 16.25 -10.03
C SER A 380 4.92 17.00 -9.27
N ALA A 381 4.41 18.10 -9.81
CA ALA A 381 3.28 18.82 -9.24
C ALA A 381 2.02 17.92 -9.23
N PHE A 382 1.73 17.22 -10.33
CA PHE A 382 0.57 16.34 -10.45
C PHE A 382 0.72 14.97 -9.78
N VAL A 383 1.94 14.51 -9.51
CA VAL A 383 2.18 13.39 -8.58
C VAL A 383 2.07 13.90 -7.14
N GLY A 384 2.52 15.15 -6.89
CA GLY A 384 2.73 15.81 -5.61
C GLY A 384 4.08 15.48 -4.96
N ARG A 385 4.97 14.79 -5.69
CA ARG A 385 6.36 14.50 -5.32
C ARG A 385 7.24 14.54 -6.56
N TRP A 386 8.50 14.92 -6.38
CA TRP A 386 9.54 14.75 -7.38
C TRP A 386 9.89 13.27 -7.57
N PRO A 387 10.56 12.89 -8.69
CA PRO A 387 11.00 11.52 -8.94
C PRO A 387 11.73 10.89 -7.75
N SER A 388 12.61 11.64 -7.08
CA SER A 388 13.33 11.18 -5.88
C SER A 388 12.42 10.75 -4.71
N GLY A 389 11.19 11.29 -4.65
CA GLY A 389 10.28 11.18 -3.52
C GLY A 389 10.13 12.47 -2.69
N ALA A 390 10.94 13.51 -2.95
CA ALA A 390 10.83 14.78 -2.25
C ALA A 390 9.43 15.39 -2.47
N PRO A 391 8.68 15.78 -1.43
CA PRO A 391 7.37 16.37 -1.62
C PRO A 391 7.48 17.80 -2.15
N VAL A 392 6.71 18.11 -3.21
CA VAL A 392 6.71 19.46 -3.82
C VAL A 392 6.34 20.55 -2.81
N MET A 393 5.55 20.20 -1.78
CA MET A 393 5.19 21.09 -0.67
C MET A 393 6.38 21.59 0.16
N ARG A 394 7.47 20.83 0.22
CA ARG A 394 8.69 21.19 0.97
C ARG A 394 9.76 21.79 0.05
N THR A 395 9.77 21.40 -1.21
CA THR A 395 10.73 21.88 -2.23
C THR A 395 10.02 22.16 -3.55
N PRO A 396 9.32 23.31 -3.66
CA PRO A 396 8.47 23.59 -4.83
C PRO A 396 9.25 23.92 -6.11
N GLU A 397 10.50 24.39 -5.98
CA GLU A 397 11.27 24.91 -7.11
C GLU A 397 12.12 23.85 -7.82
N ALA A 398 12.59 22.84 -7.09
CA ALA A 398 13.49 21.80 -7.61
C ALA A 398 13.43 20.52 -6.77
N ASP A 399 13.87 19.42 -7.36
CA ASP A 399 14.03 18.16 -6.64
C ASP A 399 15.10 18.28 -5.53
N ASP A 400 14.85 17.66 -4.38
CA ASP A 400 15.78 17.58 -3.24
C ASP A 400 15.92 16.11 -2.79
N PRO A 401 16.84 15.35 -3.40
CA PRO A 401 17.09 13.97 -3.03
C PRO A 401 17.53 13.77 -1.57
N VAL A 402 18.15 14.78 -0.93
CA VAL A 402 18.53 14.69 0.49
C VAL A 402 17.29 14.72 1.36
N LEU A 403 16.35 15.64 1.09
CA LEU A 403 15.05 15.67 1.74
C LEU A 403 14.24 14.40 1.47
N ALA A 404 14.23 13.93 0.23
CA ALA A 404 13.56 12.68 -0.13
C ALA A 404 14.05 11.51 0.72
N GLY A 405 15.33 11.54 1.07
CA GLY A 405 15.97 10.53 1.88
C GLY A 405 15.85 10.67 3.38
N ASP A 406 15.29 11.78 3.86
CA ASP A 406 15.02 11.99 5.28
C ASP A 406 13.66 11.39 5.64
N ASP A 407 13.72 10.26 6.35
CA ASP A 407 12.55 9.51 6.80
C ASP A 407 11.63 10.27 7.77
N PHE A 408 12.14 11.32 8.42
CA PHE A 408 11.42 12.15 9.38
C PHE A 408 11.01 13.51 8.81
N ALA A 409 11.44 13.87 7.59
CA ALA A 409 11.08 15.12 6.91
C ALA A 409 10.27 14.91 5.62
N SER A 410 10.56 13.87 4.82
CA SER A 410 9.98 13.62 3.48
C SER A 410 8.45 13.45 3.44
N ASN A 411 7.81 13.15 4.57
CA ASN A 411 6.35 13.10 4.69
C ASN A 411 5.77 14.18 5.61
N HIS A 412 6.62 15.00 6.24
CA HIS A 412 6.24 16.02 7.20
C HIS A 412 5.81 17.29 6.49
N PHE A 413 4.56 17.30 6.01
CA PHE A 413 3.90 18.47 5.44
C PHE A 413 2.38 18.36 5.57
N LEU A 414 1.74 19.52 5.45
CA LEU A 414 0.30 19.71 5.41
C LEU A 414 -0.07 20.50 4.14
N TYR A 415 -1.35 20.67 3.85
CA TYR A 415 -1.84 21.46 2.71
C TYR A 415 -2.53 22.75 3.12
N GLN A 416 -3.25 22.80 4.25
CA GLN A 416 -4.02 23.98 4.66
C GLN A 416 -3.26 24.84 5.67
N ASP A 417 -2.49 24.21 6.55
CA ASP A 417 -1.71 24.90 7.57
C ASP A 417 -0.20 24.84 7.27
N ASP A 418 0.53 25.84 7.78
CA ASP A 418 1.99 25.79 7.82
C ASP A 418 2.44 24.58 8.65
N THR A 419 3.43 23.87 8.14
CA THR A 419 4.02 22.73 8.84
C THR A 419 4.85 23.23 10.00
N ARG A 420 4.50 22.80 11.21
CA ARG A 420 5.21 23.19 12.44
C ARG A 420 6.33 22.20 12.72
N PRO A 421 7.47 22.63 13.27
CA PRO A 421 8.51 21.71 13.72
C PRO A 421 7.96 20.69 14.72
N SER A 422 8.41 19.45 14.63
CA SER A 422 8.11 18.42 15.63
C SER A 422 9.26 18.27 16.62
N SER A 423 8.93 18.12 17.89
CA SER A 423 9.87 17.65 18.90
C SER A 423 9.97 16.13 18.80
N LEU A 424 11.18 15.61 18.58
CA LEU A 424 11.42 14.17 18.49
C LEU A 424 12.06 13.65 19.78
N THR A 425 11.81 12.38 20.10
CA THR A 425 12.66 11.68 21.06
C THR A 425 14.10 11.67 20.52
N PRO A 426 15.13 11.56 21.39
CA PRO A 426 16.50 11.42 20.90
C PRO A 426 16.62 10.21 19.97
N ILE A 427 16.92 10.49 18.72
CA ILE A 427 17.16 9.53 17.64
C ILE A 427 18.66 9.63 17.38
N PRO A 428 19.48 8.72 17.93
CA PRO A 428 20.94 8.73 17.74
C PRO A 428 21.33 8.97 16.27
N GLY A 429 22.39 9.73 16.02
CA GLY A 429 22.86 10.02 14.64
C GLY A 429 21.90 10.78 13.70
N TYR A 430 20.70 11.15 14.16
CA TYR A 430 19.81 12.09 13.48
C TYR A 430 19.84 13.45 14.17
N ALA A 431 20.19 14.50 13.42
CA ALA A 431 20.35 15.85 13.96
C ALA A 431 19.02 16.62 14.08
N GLY A 432 17.90 16.04 13.65
CA GLY A 432 16.62 16.73 13.49
C GLY A 432 16.37 17.15 12.04
N ASP A 433 15.13 17.55 11.75
CA ASP A 433 14.73 18.05 10.43
C ASP A 433 15.41 19.41 10.19
N THR A 434 16.36 19.45 9.25
CA THR A 434 17.11 20.67 8.87
C THR A 434 16.59 21.30 7.58
N HIS A 435 15.59 20.69 6.96
CA HIS A 435 15.03 21.17 5.70
C HIS A 435 14.00 22.27 5.94
N ALA A 436 13.77 23.12 4.93
CA ALA A 436 12.76 24.17 5.02
C ALA A 436 11.37 23.56 5.29
N ALA A 437 10.60 24.13 6.21
CA ALA A 437 9.24 23.68 6.50
C ALA A 437 8.29 24.03 5.34
N ALA A 438 7.27 23.20 5.12
CA ALA A 438 6.25 23.48 4.12
C ALA A 438 5.31 24.59 4.60
N ALA A 439 5.05 25.57 3.73
CA ALA A 439 4.01 26.58 3.93
C ALA A 439 2.64 26.04 3.50
N ALA A 440 1.57 26.65 4.01
CA ALA A 440 0.21 26.38 3.58
C ALA A 440 0.03 26.60 2.06
N ASP A 441 -0.68 25.69 1.41
CA ASP A 441 -1.02 25.74 -0.03
C ASP A 441 -2.53 25.60 -0.24
N VAL A 442 -3.27 26.51 0.41
CA VAL A 442 -4.74 26.58 0.39
C VAL A 442 -5.29 26.72 -1.03
N LEU A 443 -4.58 27.47 -1.89
CA LEU A 443 -4.95 27.72 -3.29
C LEU A 443 -4.34 26.72 -4.27
N ALA A 444 -3.71 25.64 -3.77
CA ALA A 444 -3.12 24.59 -4.59
C ALA A 444 -2.12 25.06 -5.67
N ARG A 445 -1.36 26.13 -5.39
CA ARG A 445 -0.37 26.71 -6.32
C ARG A 445 0.91 25.88 -6.41
N VAL A 446 1.22 25.11 -5.37
CA VAL A 446 2.41 24.25 -5.30
C VAL A 446 2.05 22.81 -5.64
N CYS A 447 1.01 22.29 -4.98
CA CYS A 447 0.50 20.95 -5.20
C CYS A 447 -0.95 21.05 -5.67
N PRO A 448 -1.22 20.97 -6.99
CA PRO A 448 -2.57 21.07 -7.56
C PRO A 448 -3.60 20.20 -6.82
N HIS A 449 -4.87 20.61 -6.78
CA HIS A 449 -5.93 19.81 -6.16
C HIS A 449 -6.13 18.45 -6.85
N ALA A 450 -5.82 18.37 -8.14
CA ALA A 450 -5.79 17.13 -8.92
C ALA A 450 -4.54 16.27 -8.68
N ALA A 451 -3.55 16.74 -7.92
CA ALA A 451 -2.34 15.96 -7.68
C ALA A 451 -2.66 14.62 -7.00
N HIS A 452 -2.05 13.54 -7.47
CA HIS A 452 -2.34 12.18 -7.06
C HIS A 452 -2.35 12.00 -5.55
N ILE A 453 -1.26 12.38 -4.86
CA ILE A 453 -1.19 12.23 -3.40
C ILE A 453 -2.14 13.16 -2.63
N ARG A 454 -2.62 14.26 -3.24
CA ARG A 454 -3.57 15.20 -2.62
C ARG A 454 -5.01 14.72 -2.82
N LYS A 455 -5.30 14.08 -3.96
CA LYS A 455 -6.57 13.37 -4.23
C LYS A 455 -6.77 12.20 -3.28
N VAL A 456 -5.77 11.31 -3.15
CA VAL A 456 -5.92 10.08 -2.36
C VAL A 456 -5.69 10.27 -0.87
N ASN A 457 -5.09 11.39 -0.46
CA ASN A 457 -4.94 11.78 0.94
C ASN A 457 -4.92 13.32 1.06
N PRO A 458 -6.08 13.97 1.25
CA PRO A 458 -6.18 15.41 1.41
C PRO A 458 -5.64 15.96 2.76
N ARG A 459 -5.07 15.08 3.61
CA ARG A 459 -4.41 15.42 4.89
C ARG A 459 -5.30 16.26 5.82
N ASP A 460 -4.87 17.47 6.12
CA ASP A 460 -5.51 18.49 6.96
C ASP A 460 -6.57 19.31 6.22
N SER A 461 -6.85 19.01 4.95
CA SER A 461 -7.96 19.64 4.24
C SER A 461 -9.28 19.05 4.72
N ALA A 462 -10.22 19.93 5.05
CA ALA A 462 -11.62 19.53 5.10
C ALA A 462 -12.05 19.04 3.70
N THR A 463 -12.94 18.06 3.68
CA THR A 463 -13.50 17.52 2.44
C THR A 463 -15.01 17.73 2.42
N ASP A 464 -15.64 17.43 1.29
CA ASP A 464 -17.09 17.40 1.15
C ASP A 464 -17.79 16.40 2.09
N PHE A 465 -17.03 15.48 2.71
CA PHE A 465 -17.53 14.48 3.65
C PHE A 465 -17.24 14.80 5.12
N GLY A 466 -16.44 15.82 5.43
CA GLY A 466 -16.26 16.24 6.82
C GLY A 466 -14.94 16.93 7.15
N ALA A 467 -14.67 16.97 8.45
CA ALA A 467 -13.44 17.50 9.01
C ALA A 467 -12.22 16.65 8.59
N PRO A 468 -10.98 17.16 8.72
CA PRO A 468 -9.78 16.43 8.29
C PRO A 468 -9.60 15.05 8.92
N ALA A 469 -10.17 14.82 10.11
CA ALA A 469 -10.18 13.51 10.76
C ALA A 469 -10.94 12.44 9.95
N ASP A 470 -11.93 12.81 9.13
CA ASP A 470 -12.65 11.88 8.26
C ASP A 470 -11.72 11.25 7.21
N THR A 471 -10.71 11.99 6.74
CA THR A 471 -9.70 11.49 5.81
C THR A 471 -9.03 10.22 6.32
N LEU A 472 -8.80 10.12 7.64
CA LEU A 472 -8.18 8.94 8.25
C LEU A 472 -9.02 7.67 8.10
N THR A 473 -10.34 7.80 7.96
CA THR A 473 -11.24 6.66 7.76
C THR A 473 -11.08 6.05 6.35
N ARG A 474 -10.53 6.81 5.40
CA ARG A 474 -10.37 6.45 3.99
C ARG A 474 -9.00 5.85 3.67
N LEU A 475 -8.06 5.95 4.60
CA LEU A 475 -6.69 5.50 4.39
C LEU A 475 -6.64 3.97 4.27
N MET A 476 -5.75 3.48 3.42
CA MET A 476 -5.52 2.06 3.18
C MET A 476 -4.03 1.75 3.29
N LEU A 477 -3.72 0.50 3.59
CA LEU A 477 -2.35 0.01 3.64
C LEU A 477 -1.95 -0.54 2.28
N ARG A 478 -1.06 0.16 1.55
CA ARG A 478 -0.62 -0.29 0.21
C ARG A 478 0.53 -1.28 0.33
N ARG A 479 0.50 -2.33 -0.48
CA ARG A 479 1.47 -3.44 -0.55
C ARG A 479 1.87 -3.73 -2.01
N GLY A 480 1.74 -2.73 -2.88
CA GLY A 480 1.98 -2.91 -4.29
C GLY A 480 3.46 -3.07 -4.64
N ILE A 481 3.71 -3.62 -5.82
CA ILE A 481 5.04 -3.84 -6.38
C ILE A 481 5.00 -3.72 -7.91
N PRO A 482 6.03 -3.13 -8.56
CA PRO A 482 6.09 -3.07 -10.02
C PRO A 482 6.20 -4.46 -10.65
N TYR A 483 5.77 -4.59 -11.91
CA TYR A 483 6.04 -5.74 -12.76
C TYR A 483 6.52 -5.31 -14.15
N GLY A 484 7.31 -6.16 -14.81
CA GLY A 484 7.84 -5.88 -16.14
C GLY A 484 9.10 -5.00 -16.12
N ARG A 485 9.77 -4.90 -17.27
CA ARG A 485 11.07 -4.21 -17.39
C ARG A 485 10.88 -2.69 -17.48
N PRO A 486 11.68 -1.88 -16.75
CA PRO A 486 11.57 -0.42 -16.77
C PRO A 486 12.04 0.17 -18.11
N LEU A 487 11.47 1.32 -18.46
CA LEU A 487 11.98 2.20 -19.53
C LEU A 487 12.79 3.38 -18.99
N ALA A 488 12.51 3.82 -17.76
CA ALA A 488 13.29 4.85 -17.09
C ALA A 488 14.76 4.41 -17.00
N SER A 489 15.68 5.37 -17.10
CA SER A 489 17.13 5.17 -17.14
C SER A 489 17.67 4.44 -18.38
N VAL A 490 16.85 4.15 -19.39
CA VAL A 490 17.30 3.53 -20.66
C VAL A 490 17.44 4.59 -21.75
N ALA A 491 18.68 4.90 -22.15
CA ALA A 491 18.96 5.97 -23.10
C ALA A 491 18.51 5.69 -24.55
N ASP A 492 18.62 4.43 -24.99
CA ASP A 492 18.22 3.97 -26.33
C ASP A 492 17.44 2.64 -26.21
N PRO A 493 16.15 2.68 -25.81
CA PRO A 493 15.37 1.47 -25.60
C PRO A 493 15.05 0.79 -26.94
N SER A 494 15.23 -0.53 -27.01
CA SER A 494 14.84 -1.30 -28.19
C SER A 494 13.32 -1.23 -28.42
N PRO A 495 12.81 -1.34 -29.66
CA PRO A 495 11.38 -1.39 -29.91
C PRO A 495 10.66 -2.47 -29.09
N GLU A 496 11.30 -3.63 -28.89
CA GLU A 496 10.78 -4.71 -28.04
C GLU A 496 10.65 -4.30 -26.58
N LEU A 497 11.58 -3.51 -26.05
CA LEU A 497 11.45 -2.98 -24.70
C LEU A 497 10.35 -1.94 -24.64
N VAL A 498 10.24 -1.04 -25.62
CA VAL A 498 9.17 -0.02 -25.66
C VAL A 498 7.78 -0.66 -25.58
N GLU A 499 7.53 -1.66 -26.42
CA GLU A 499 6.24 -2.36 -26.52
C GLU A 499 6.00 -3.40 -25.41
N ALA A 500 7.01 -3.72 -24.59
CA ALA A 500 6.86 -4.67 -23.50
C ALA A 500 5.89 -4.15 -22.44
N GLU A 501 4.96 -5.00 -22.01
CA GLU A 501 4.03 -4.69 -20.93
C GLU A 501 4.78 -4.51 -19.61
N ARG A 502 4.32 -3.52 -18.84
CA ARG A 502 4.85 -3.16 -17.53
C ARG A 502 3.76 -2.48 -16.72
N GLY A 503 3.92 -2.45 -15.42
CA GLY A 503 3.05 -1.66 -14.58
C GLY A 503 3.18 -1.99 -13.11
N LEU A 504 2.06 -1.88 -12.39
CA LEU A 504 2.00 -2.04 -10.96
C LEU A 504 1.02 -3.15 -10.59
N MET A 505 1.45 -4.11 -9.77
CA MET A 505 0.55 -4.90 -8.96
C MET A 505 0.14 -4.05 -7.78
N PHE A 506 -0.96 -3.31 -7.92
CA PHE A 506 -1.52 -2.56 -6.80
C PHE A 506 -2.21 -3.54 -5.86
N VAL A 507 -1.78 -3.53 -4.60
CA VAL A 507 -2.39 -4.30 -3.52
C VAL A 507 -2.69 -3.34 -2.38
N ALA A 508 -3.91 -3.38 -1.84
CA ALA A 508 -4.31 -2.59 -0.70
C ALA A 508 -5.08 -3.42 0.32
N VAL A 509 -4.87 -3.10 1.59
CA VAL A 509 -5.44 -3.80 2.74
C VAL A 509 -6.29 -2.83 3.55
N MET A 510 -7.50 -3.26 3.91
CA MET A 510 -8.54 -2.44 4.54
C MET A 510 -9.61 -3.27 5.27
N SER A 511 -10.43 -2.61 6.10
CA SER A 511 -11.60 -3.23 6.72
C SER A 511 -12.93 -2.88 6.04
N SER A 512 -12.94 -1.97 5.06
CA SER A 512 -14.05 -1.74 4.13
C SER A 512 -13.53 -1.35 2.75
N ILE A 513 -13.90 -2.11 1.72
CA ILE A 513 -13.58 -1.80 0.33
C ILE A 513 -14.40 -0.59 -0.13
N GLU A 514 -15.66 -0.52 0.29
CA GLU A 514 -16.61 0.55 -0.04
C GLU A 514 -16.15 1.91 0.47
N ASP A 515 -15.78 2.01 1.74
CA ASP A 515 -15.45 3.27 2.40
C ASP A 515 -14.00 3.72 2.15
N GLN A 516 -13.14 2.82 1.64
CA GLN A 516 -11.71 3.09 1.42
C GLN A 516 -11.38 3.03 -0.09
N PHE A 517 -11.13 1.86 -0.67
CA PHE A 517 -10.64 1.76 -2.06
C PHE A 517 -11.63 2.34 -3.08
N GLU A 518 -12.89 1.90 -3.05
CA GLU A 518 -13.88 2.37 -4.01
C GLU A 518 -14.22 3.83 -3.78
N PHE A 519 -14.26 4.27 -2.51
CA PHE A 519 -14.50 5.66 -2.19
C PHE A 519 -13.39 6.55 -2.75
N VAL A 520 -12.12 6.28 -2.42
CA VAL A 520 -10.97 7.07 -2.89
C VAL A 520 -10.93 7.07 -4.43
N SER A 521 -11.15 5.92 -5.06
CA SER A 521 -11.15 5.83 -6.52
C SER A 521 -12.26 6.67 -7.15
N ARG A 522 -13.51 6.51 -6.69
CA ARG A 522 -14.67 7.10 -7.38
C ARG A 522 -15.00 8.51 -6.94
N ARG A 523 -14.94 8.75 -5.64
CA ARG A 523 -15.35 10.03 -5.04
C ARG A 523 -14.23 11.04 -5.07
N TRP A 524 -12.96 10.62 -5.09
CA TRP A 524 -11.84 11.55 -5.13
C TRP A 524 -11.11 11.50 -6.47
N ALA A 525 -10.50 10.37 -6.84
CA ALA A 525 -9.67 10.31 -8.04
C ALA A 525 -10.47 10.53 -9.34
N ASN A 526 -11.65 9.91 -9.47
CA ASN A 526 -12.49 10.01 -10.66
C ASN A 526 -13.37 11.27 -10.71
N SER A 527 -13.35 12.09 -9.66
CA SER A 527 -14.17 13.28 -9.60
C SER A 527 -13.39 14.52 -10.03
N PRO A 528 -13.92 15.36 -10.93
CA PRO A 528 -13.32 16.67 -11.21
C PRO A 528 -13.50 17.68 -10.06
N ASP A 529 -14.47 17.44 -9.17
CA ASP A 529 -14.93 18.40 -8.17
C ASP A 529 -14.52 18.05 -6.73
N GLN A 530 -14.19 16.78 -6.48
CA GLN A 530 -13.98 16.24 -5.13
C GLN A 530 -12.58 15.65 -4.95
N PRO A 531 -11.97 15.73 -3.75
CA PRO A 531 -12.47 16.42 -2.56
C PRO A 531 -12.45 17.95 -2.68
N ASN A 532 -11.71 18.47 -3.66
CA ASN A 532 -11.71 19.88 -4.05
C ASN A 532 -11.72 19.98 -5.58
N VAL A 533 -12.24 21.08 -6.10
CA VAL A 533 -12.26 21.38 -7.54
C VAL A 533 -10.82 21.51 -8.04
N GLY A 534 -10.54 20.88 -9.19
CA GLY A 534 -9.21 20.88 -9.80
C GLY A 534 -9.04 19.89 -10.96
N GLY A 535 -10.10 19.14 -11.31
CA GLY A 535 -10.04 18.06 -12.28
C GLY A 535 -9.81 16.70 -11.64
N LEU A 536 -9.68 15.68 -12.49
CA LEU A 536 -9.48 14.29 -12.06
C LEU A 536 -8.03 14.08 -11.61
N ASP A 537 -7.79 12.96 -10.92
CA ASP A 537 -6.43 12.44 -10.76
C ASP A 537 -5.84 12.09 -12.15
N PRO A 538 -4.67 12.64 -12.54
CA PRO A 538 -4.11 12.42 -13.87
C PRO A 538 -3.51 11.02 -14.07
N LEU A 539 -3.25 10.27 -13.01
CA LEU A 539 -2.64 8.95 -13.08
C LEU A 539 -3.71 7.85 -13.07
N ILE A 540 -4.56 7.86 -12.05
CA ILE A 540 -5.54 6.78 -11.81
C ILE A 540 -6.99 7.22 -12.02
N GLY A 541 -7.24 8.51 -12.22
CA GLY A 541 -8.58 9.03 -12.45
C GLY A 541 -9.16 8.51 -13.76
N GLN A 542 -10.33 7.90 -13.66
CA GLN A 542 -11.08 7.38 -14.78
C GLN A 542 -12.41 8.11 -14.95
N SER A 543 -12.84 8.23 -16.20
CA SER A 543 -14.19 8.65 -16.55
C SER A 543 -14.77 7.62 -17.50
N ASP A 544 -16.03 7.25 -17.29
CA ASP A 544 -16.82 6.53 -18.27
C ASP A 544 -18.30 6.90 -18.13
N ARG A 545 -18.61 8.15 -18.51
CA ARG A 545 -19.97 8.67 -18.45
C ARG A 545 -20.70 8.31 -19.74
N HIS A 546 -21.29 7.12 -19.79
CA HIS A 546 -21.97 6.58 -20.97
C HIS A 546 -21.04 6.45 -22.20
N GLY A 547 -19.82 5.97 -22.01
CA GLY A 547 -18.79 5.86 -23.05
C GLY A 547 -17.89 7.10 -23.18
N ASP A 548 -18.23 8.22 -22.52
CA ASP A 548 -17.36 9.40 -22.48
C ASP A 548 -16.23 9.23 -21.46
N ARG A 549 -15.03 8.99 -21.98
CA ARG A 549 -13.78 8.88 -21.22
C ARG A 549 -12.96 10.18 -21.18
N THR A 550 -13.57 11.32 -21.52
CA THR A 550 -12.90 12.63 -21.44
C THR A 550 -12.52 12.96 -20.00
N ARG A 551 -11.30 13.44 -19.81
CA ARG A 551 -10.76 13.84 -18.51
C ARG A 551 -9.95 15.11 -18.64
N THR A 552 -9.98 15.92 -17.60
CA THR A 552 -9.26 17.19 -17.53
C THR A 552 -8.63 17.36 -16.17
N VAL A 553 -7.47 18.00 -16.15
CA VAL A 553 -6.82 18.53 -14.94
C VAL A 553 -6.66 20.03 -15.04
N GLU A 554 -6.66 20.71 -13.91
CA GLU A 554 -6.47 22.16 -13.86
C GLU A 554 -5.05 22.48 -13.40
N TRP A 555 -4.31 23.21 -14.24
CA TRP A 555 -2.99 23.74 -13.89
C TRP A 555 -3.14 25.10 -13.20
N PRO A 556 -2.69 25.24 -11.95
CA PRO A 556 -2.80 26.49 -11.20
C PRO A 556 -2.02 27.62 -11.85
N ARG A 557 -2.66 28.78 -12.07
CA ARG A 557 -1.98 29.97 -12.59
C ARG A 557 -2.53 31.26 -11.99
N GLU A 558 -1.65 32.25 -11.82
CA GLU A 558 -2.08 33.59 -11.43
C GLU A 558 -3.04 34.18 -12.49
N GLY A 559 -4.28 34.46 -12.07
CA GLY A 559 -5.35 34.95 -12.94
C GLY A 559 -6.38 33.90 -13.38
N GLY A 560 -6.23 32.64 -12.96
CA GLY A 560 -7.18 31.56 -13.19
C GLY A 560 -6.52 30.31 -13.75
N ASP A 561 -7.05 29.15 -13.40
CA ASP A 561 -6.45 27.86 -13.72
C ASP A 561 -6.62 27.52 -15.20
N VAL A 562 -5.64 26.79 -15.75
CA VAL A 562 -5.62 26.38 -17.15
C VAL A 562 -6.08 24.92 -17.26
N PRO A 563 -7.22 24.63 -17.90
CA PRO A 563 -7.66 23.25 -18.10
C PRO A 563 -6.78 22.56 -19.15
N LEU A 564 -6.34 21.35 -18.83
CA LEU A 564 -5.49 20.52 -19.67
C LEU A 564 -6.17 19.15 -19.86
N PRO A 565 -6.44 18.72 -21.11
CA PRO A 565 -7.03 17.41 -21.37
C PRO A 565 -6.05 16.28 -21.05
N VAL A 566 -6.56 15.18 -20.52
CA VAL A 566 -5.81 13.92 -20.33
C VAL A 566 -6.30 12.92 -21.39
N GLU A 567 -5.71 13.01 -22.57
CA GLU A 567 -6.20 12.37 -23.80
C GLU A 567 -6.10 10.84 -23.81
N ARG A 568 -5.31 10.24 -22.90
CA ARG A 568 -5.05 8.79 -22.87
C ARG A 568 -5.04 8.25 -21.46
N ASP A 569 -5.58 7.05 -21.28
CA ASP A 569 -5.43 6.28 -20.05
C ASP A 569 -3.96 5.85 -19.93
N VAL A 570 -3.20 6.55 -19.09
CA VAL A 570 -1.80 6.19 -18.81
C VAL A 570 -1.71 4.97 -17.89
N VAL A 571 -2.80 4.67 -17.18
CA VAL A 571 -2.97 3.46 -16.38
C VAL A 571 -4.19 2.68 -16.88
N THR A 572 -3.96 1.43 -17.28
CA THR A 572 -5.00 0.53 -17.78
C THR A 572 -5.17 -0.67 -16.84
N PRO A 573 -6.36 -0.92 -16.28
CA PRO A 573 -6.62 -2.10 -15.48
C PRO A 573 -6.69 -3.35 -16.37
N THR A 574 -5.94 -4.38 -16.00
CA THR A 574 -5.78 -5.62 -16.79
C THR A 574 -6.07 -6.87 -15.96
N GLY A 575 -6.58 -6.71 -14.75
CA GLY A 575 -7.00 -7.80 -13.88
C GLY A 575 -7.00 -7.42 -12.41
N GLY A 576 -7.42 -8.35 -11.56
CA GLY A 576 -7.45 -8.16 -10.12
C GLY A 576 -8.50 -8.98 -9.40
N GLY A 577 -8.88 -8.55 -8.20
CA GLY A 577 -9.99 -9.12 -7.46
C GLY A 577 -10.19 -8.43 -6.11
N TYR A 578 -11.35 -8.69 -5.51
CA TYR A 578 -11.64 -8.36 -4.12
C TYR A 578 -11.60 -9.65 -3.32
N PHE A 579 -10.71 -9.68 -2.33
CA PHE A 579 -10.43 -10.86 -1.53
C PHE A 579 -10.54 -10.52 -0.04
N PHE A 580 -10.57 -11.55 0.78
CA PHE A 580 -10.51 -11.48 2.23
C PHE A 580 -9.35 -12.35 2.72
N ALA A 581 -8.40 -11.74 3.42
CA ALA A 581 -7.33 -12.42 4.14
C ALA A 581 -7.85 -12.79 5.54
N PRO A 582 -8.19 -14.07 5.79
CA PRO A 582 -8.73 -14.50 7.07
C PRO A 582 -7.63 -14.56 8.15
N PRO A 583 -8.01 -14.68 9.44
CA PRO A 583 -7.05 -15.10 10.45
C PRO A 583 -6.51 -16.49 10.13
N ILE A 584 -5.26 -16.76 10.55
CA ILE A 584 -4.54 -17.99 10.17
C ILE A 584 -5.26 -19.25 10.63
N SER A 585 -5.84 -19.27 11.83
CA SER A 585 -6.60 -20.43 12.32
C SER A 585 -7.83 -20.75 11.47
N ALA A 586 -8.45 -19.77 10.80
CA ALA A 586 -9.59 -20.02 9.94
C ALA A 586 -9.22 -20.76 8.64
N VAL A 587 -7.95 -20.68 8.21
CA VAL A 587 -7.46 -21.39 7.01
C VAL A 587 -7.37 -22.88 7.25
N ASP A 588 -6.90 -23.30 8.44
CA ASP A 588 -6.80 -24.72 8.83
C ASP A 588 -8.10 -25.25 9.48
N GLY A 589 -8.95 -24.36 9.99
CA GLY A 589 -10.22 -24.70 10.62
C GLY A 589 -11.39 -24.64 9.64
N ILE A 590 -12.21 -23.59 9.78
CA ILE A 590 -13.51 -23.52 9.10
C ILE A 590 -13.39 -23.56 7.56
N LEU A 591 -12.40 -22.90 6.97
CA LEU A 591 -12.21 -22.91 5.51
C LEU A 591 -11.72 -24.27 5.00
N ALA A 592 -11.05 -25.06 5.86
CA ALA A 592 -10.70 -26.45 5.60
C ALA A 592 -11.81 -27.45 5.98
N GLY A 593 -12.98 -26.99 6.44
CA GLY A 593 -14.14 -27.83 6.70
C GLY A 593 -14.27 -28.40 8.13
N GLU A 594 -13.59 -27.81 9.11
CA GLU A 594 -13.73 -28.18 10.54
C GLU A 594 -14.89 -27.48 11.27
#